data_AF-A0A2D7NVT6-F1
#
_entry.id   AF-A0A2D7NVT6-F1
#
_cell.length_a   1.000
_cell.length_b   1.000
_cell.length_c   1.000
_cell.angle_alpha   90.00
_cell.angle_beta   90.00
_cell.angle_gamma   90.00
#
_symmetry.space_group_name_H-M   'P 1'
#
loop_
_entity.id
_entity.type
_entity.pdbx_description
1 polymer ?
#
loop_
_entity_poly.entity_id
_entity_poly.type
_entity_poly.pdbx_seq_one_letter_code
_entity_poly.pdbx_strand_id
1 'polypeptide(L)'
;MRKLKWGFLILTFCGRVAIAQKPILTDEFDRFLVTKETKIGDIIGQIKLVEPNTQRIVWTLVKPIPNGDPRNYLKEGQLDATEIVNIDSNDAKIRLKKMPTIIPANYYAEVRATNEDGFMEQVLIIITREQRPSLEHALDIFTQREEAGGMMFYATASVNKEKIEYAAKVANALLVKDRNGSGRITAEMKKSKSVMTLFKTFEERNTAIDFYMYERELDIITQDLEDEEIIPDYLRLGGPSNLRRDASVEEITHMIHRGGIMQAYPEIQTRIETATKIAVERGFYSPQDGLPLEDYPDEYLAFGLDIYYGVHGSRYFDGKELTPNNLRVLDPELFKILQFLFPNREEFFEEMGWEDDMKWKH
;
A
#
# COMPACT_ATOMS: atom_id res chain seq x y z
N MET A 1 -20.76 -43.12 -60.54
CA MET A 1 -21.85 -42.76 -59.61
C MET A 1 -21.48 -43.22 -58.20
N ARG A 2 -21.65 -42.32 -57.22
CA ARG A 2 -21.54 -42.48 -55.75
C ARG A 2 -20.18 -42.93 -55.19
N LYS A 3 -19.37 -41.94 -54.75
CA LYS A 3 -18.40 -42.11 -53.66
C LYS A 3 -18.97 -41.45 -52.40
N LEU A 4 -19.09 -42.23 -51.33
CA LEU A 4 -19.40 -41.79 -49.97
C LEU A 4 -18.38 -40.74 -49.51
N LYS A 5 -18.85 -39.60 -49.00
CA LYS A 5 -18.05 -38.71 -48.15
C LYS A 5 -18.43 -38.98 -46.70
N TRP A 6 -17.48 -39.51 -45.93
CA TRP A 6 -17.52 -39.54 -44.48
C TRP A 6 -17.30 -38.11 -43.97
N GLY A 7 -18.26 -37.57 -43.24
CA GLY A 7 -18.12 -36.33 -42.50
C GLY A 7 -17.36 -36.59 -41.21
N PHE A 8 -16.17 -36.03 -41.06
CA PHE A 8 -15.51 -35.87 -39.78
C PHE A 8 -16.00 -34.57 -39.16
N LEU A 9 -16.84 -34.67 -38.14
CA LEU A 9 -17.23 -33.56 -37.28
C LEU A 9 -16.05 -33.33 -36.31
N ILE A 10 -15.21 -32.33 -36.57
CA ILE A 10 -14.24 -31.87 -35.59
C ILE A 10 -15.00 -30.97 -34.61
N LEU A 11 -15.37 -31.54 -33.47
CA LEU A 11 -15.80 -30.79 -32.29
C LEU A 11 -14.57 -30.09 -31.72
N THR A 12 -14.37 -28.83 -32.07
CA THR A 12 -13.48 -27.92 -31.35
C THR A 12 -14.13 -27.58 -30.01
N PHE A 13 -13.78 -28.35 -28.98
CA PHE A 13 -13.98 -27.94 -27.59
C PHE A 13 -13.02 -26.78 -27.28
N CYS A 14 -13.44 -25.55 -27.58
CA CYS A 14 -12.84 -24.36 -26.98
C CYS A 14 -13.37 -24.25 -25.54
N GLY A 15 -12.89 -25.12 -24.65
CA GLY A 15 -13.01 -24.89 -23.22
C GLY A 15 -12.11 -23.70 -22.87
N ARG A 16 -12.68 -22.50 -22.74
CA ARG A 16 -12.03 -21.46 -21.94
C ARG A 16 -11.91 -22.04 -20.55
N VAL A 17 -10.69 -22.28 -20.08
CA VAL A 17 -10.46 -22.47 -18.65
C VAL A 17 -10.95 -21.19 -18.00
N ALA A 18 -12.09 -21.24 -17.32
CA ALA A 18 -12.52 -20.14 -16.48
C ALA A 18 -11.45 -20.01 -15.39
N ILE A 19 -10.70 -18.91 -15.43
CA ILE A 19 -9.77 -18.58 -14.37
C ILE A 19 -10.65 -18.29 -13.14
N ALA A 20 -10.43 -19.04 -12.06
CA ALA A 20 -11.16 -18.82 -10.81
C ALA A 20 -11.03 -17.34 -10.40
N GLN A 21 -12.16 -16.67 -10.25
CA GLN A 21 -12.25 -15.25 -9.92
C GLN A 21 -12.86 -15.10 -8.53
N LYS A 22 -12.12 -15.50 -7.48
CA LYS A 22 -12.52 -15.20 -6.09
C LYS A 22 -12.73 -13.68 -5.90
N PRO A 23 -13.62 -13.23 -5.00
CA PRO A 23 -13.74 -11.81 -4.71
C PRO A 23 -12.43 -11.30 -4.11
N ILE A 24 -12.02 -10.10 -4.52
CA ILE A 24 -10.81 -9.44 -4.00
C ILE A 24 -11.24 -8.21 -3.21
N LEU A 25 -10.91 -8.25 -1.93
CA LEU A 25 -11.04 -7.14 -0.99
C LEU A 25 -9.71 -6.43 -0.87
N THR A 26 -9.73 -5.20 -0.35
CA THR A 26 -8.47 -4.55 -0.02
C THR A 26 -7.81 -5.33 1.12
N ASP A 27 -6.48 -5.37 1.12
CA ASP A 27 -5.71 -5.86 2.26
C ASP A 27 -5.60 -4.81 3.39
N GLU A 28 -6.14 -3.61 3.16
CA GLU A 28 -6.33 -2.54 4.14
C GLU A 28 -7.61 -2.70 4.99
N PHE A 29 -7.93 -1.65 5.76
CA PHE A 29 -9.01 -1.62 6.75
C PHE A 29 -10.12 -0.68 6.32
N ASP A 30 -11.35 -1.19 6.32
CA ASP A 30 -12.52 -0.32 6.28
C ASP A 30 -12.85 0.19 7.68
N ARG A 31 -13.05 1.50 7.78
CA ARG A 31 -13.26 2.23 9.04
C ARG A 31 -14.54 3.03 8.95
N PHE A 32 -15.50 2.79 9.84
CA PHE A 32 -16.75 3.54 9.88
C PHE A 32 -17.00 4.17 11.25
N LEU A 33 -17.45 5.43 11.21
CA LEU A 33 -17.71 6.23 12.40
C LEU A 33 -19.14 6.03 12.90
N VAL A 34 -19.28 5.81 14.20
CA VAL A 34 -20.56 5.87 14.93
C VAL A 34 -20.46 6.91 16.03
N THR A 35 -21.44 7.83 16.07
CA THR A 35 -21.52 8.87 17.10
C THR A 35 -22.83 8.78 17.86
N LYS A 36 -23.02 9.64 18.88
CA LYS A 36 -24.32 9.78 19.57
C LYS A 36 -25.46 10.23 18.66
N GLU A 37 -25.14 10.81 17.51
CA GLU A 37 -26.13 11.27 16.53
C GLU A 37 -26.55 10.15 15.55
N THR A 38 -25.73 9.11 15.40
CA THR A 38 -26.04 7.96 14.56
C THR A 38 -27.23 7.19 15.13
N LYS A 39 -28.19 6.82 14.27
CA LYS A 39 -29.42 6.13 14.67
C LYS A 39 -29.34 4.66 14.29
N ILE A 40 -30.00 3.83 15.10
CA ILE A 40 -30.23 2.42 14.74
C ILE A 40 -30.99 2.38 13.41
N GLY A 41 -30.45 1.60 12.46
CA GLY A 41 -30.94 1.45 11.09
C GLY A 41 -30.14 2.23 10.04
N ASP A 42 -29.35 3.23 10.46
CA ASP A 42 -28.53 4.03 9.55
C ASP A 42 -27.49 3.16 8.84
N ILE A 43 -27.27 3.45 7.55
CA ILE A 43 -26.13 2.92 6.80
C ILE A 43 -24.93 3.76 7.17
N ILE A 44 -23.94 3.14 7.79
CA ILE A 44 -22.72 3.82 8.25
C ILE A 44 -21.55 3.64 7.29
N GLY A 45 -21.66 2.70 6.35
CA GLY A 45 -20.60 2.36 5.43
C GLY A 45 -21.00 1.31 4.40
N GLN A 46 -20.09 1.03 3.47
CA GLN A 46 -20.22 -0.06 2.51
C GLN A 46 -18.84 -0.57 2.15
N ILE A 47 -18.66 -1.89 2.24
CA ILE A 47 -17.43 -2.56 1.82
C ILE A 47 -17.42 -2.68 0.30
N LYS A 48 -16.26 -2.48 -0.32
CA LYS A 48 -16.09 -2.56 -1.77
C LYS A 48 -15.05 -3.60 -2.15
N LEU A 49 -15.23 -4.17 -3.33
CA LEU A 49 -14.18 -4.96 -3.97
C LEU A 49 -13.13 -4.02 -4.55
N VAL A 50 -11.89 -4.49 -4.60
CA VAL A 50 -10.79 -3.83 -5.31
C VAL A 50 -11.08 -3.80 -6.81
N GLU A 51 -11.54 -4.93 -7.34
CA GLU A 51 -11.98 -5.03 -8.73
C GLU A 51 -13.42 -5.56 -8.84
N PRO A 52 -14.19 -5.12 -9.85
CA PRO A 52 -15.49 -5.70 -10.13
C PRO A 52 -15.42 -7.21 -10.34
N ASN A 53 -16.28 -7.94 -9.63
CA ASN A 53 -16.42 -9.38 -9.82
C ASN A 53 -17.72 -9.68 -10.57
N THR A 54 -17.64 -10.54 -11.58
CA THR A 54 -18.80 -10.88 -12.43
C THR A 54 -19.73 -11.90 -11.77
N GLN A 55 -19.25 -12.62 -10.77
CA GLN A 55 -20.03 -13.61 -10.03
C GLN A 55 -20.82 -12.95 -8.91
N ARG A 56 -21.89 -13.62 -8.51
CA ARG A 56 -22.67 -13.20 -7.35
C ARG A 56 -21.82 -13.38 -6.09
N ILE A 57 -21.69 -12.32 -5.31
CA ILE A 57 -21.00 -12.35 -4.02
C ILE A 57 -22.02 -12.34 -2.89
N VAL A 58 -21.73 -13.15 -1.87
CA VAL A 58 -22.42 -13.13 -0.58
C VAL A 58 -21.49 -12.53 0.46
N TRP A 59 -21.99 -11.53 1.17
CA TRP A 59 -21.27 -10.80 2.21
C TRP A 59 -21.70 -11.23 3.59
N THR A 60 -20.73 -11.47 4.48
CA THR A 60 -21.00 -11.84 5.87
C THR A 60 -20.06 -11.14 6.83
N LEU A 61 -20.55 -10.90 8.05
CA LEU A 61 -19.72 -10.49 9.17
C LEU A 61 -19.36 -11.72 9.98
N VAL A 62 -18.07 -11.87 10.24
CA VAL A 62 -17.49 -12.92 11.07
C VAL A 62 -17.01 -12.25 12.35
N LYS A 63 -17.24 -12.93 13.48
CA LYS A 63 -16.75 -12.47 14.77
C LYS A 63 -15.24 -12.34 14.73
N PRO A 64 -14.65 -11.33 15.38
CA PRO A 64 -13.20 -11.19 15.39
C PRO A 64 -12.56 -12.45 15.98
N ILE A 65 -11.74 -13.14 15.19
CA ILE A 65 -10.97 -14.31 15.62
C ILE A 65 -9.58 -13.82 16.01
N PRO A 66 -9.16 -13.93 17.29
CA PRO A 66 -7.81 -13.51 17.68
C PRO A 66 -6.72 -14.21 16.85
N ASN A 67 -5.83 -13.44 16.25
CA ASN A 67 -4.78 -13.88 15.30
C ASN A 67 -5.35 -14.61 14.07
N GLY A 68 -6.64 -14.41 13.76
CA GLY A 68 -7.29 -14.98 12.58
C GLY A 68 -6.94 -14.24 11.30
N ASP A 69 -6.65 -12.94 11.40
CA ASP A 69 -6.26 -12.14 10.26
C ASP A 69 -4.75 -12.27 9.97
N PRO A 70 -4.32 -12.22 8.69
CA PRO A 70 -2.92 -12.42 8.32
C PRO A 70 -1.93 -11.45 8.97
N ARG A 71 -2.40 -10.27 9.41
CA ARG A 71 -1.59 -9.20 9.96
C ARG A 71 -1.72 -9.11 11.51
N ASN A 72 -2.43 -10.05 12.16
CA ASN A 72 -2.65 -10.15 13.61
C ASN A 72 -3.23 -8.88 14.28
N TYR A 73 -4.14 -8.18 13.63
CA TYR A 73 -4.89 -7.06 14.21
C TYR A 73 -5.95 -7.51 15.20
N LEU A 74 -6.55 -8.67 14.96
CA LEU A 74 -7.57 -9.23 15.82
C LEU A 74 -6.89 -9.83 17.05
N LYS A 75 -7.20 -9.26 18.22
CA LYS A 75 -6.56 -9.58 19.49
C LYS A 75 -7.61 -9.98 20.52
N GLU A 76 -7.16 -10.78 21.48
CA GLU A 76 -8.00 -11.15 22.62
C GLU A 76 -8.43 -9.89 23.38
N GLY A 77 -9.71 -9.84 23.78
CA GLY A 77 -10.27 -8.73 24.56
C GLY A 77 -10.76 -7.52 23.74
N GLN A 78 -10.61 -7.51 22.42
CA GLN A 78 -11.21 -6.49 21.56
C GLN A 78 -12.74 -6.58 21.56
N LEU A 79 -13.40 -5.43 21.36
CA LEU A 79 -14.86 -5.36 21.28
C LEU A 79 -15.35 -5.90 19.94
N ASP A 80 -16.43 -6.67 19.96
CA ASP A 80 -16.97 -7.36 18.78
C ASP A 80 -17.94 -6.45 17.99
N ALA A 81 -17.55 -6.03 16.79
CA ALA A 81 -18.40 -5.20 15.93
C ALA A 81 -19.67 -5.93 15.47
N THR A 82 -19.65 -7.27 15.44
CA THR A 82 -20.85 -8.05 15.11
C THR A 82 -21.94 -7.91 16.18
N GLU A 83 -21.68 -7.33 17.35
CA GLU A 83 -22.71 -7.02 18.33
C GLU A 83 -23.51 -5.75 17.98
N ILE A 84 -22.89 -4.80 17.28
CA ILE A 84 -23.44 -3.45 17.06
C ILE A 84 -23.83 -3.17 15.61
N VAL A 85 -23.30 -3.91 14.64
CA VAL A 85 -23.64 -3.75 13.22
C VAL A 85 -24.15 -5.03 12.57
N ASN A 86 -24.79 -4.88 11.41
CA ASN A 86 -25.01 -5.96 10.45
C ASN A 86 -24.49 -5.53 9.06
N ILE A 87 -24.34 -6.51 8.17
CA ILE A 87 -23.99 -6.31 6.76
C ILE A 87 -25.13 -6.84 5.89
N ASP A 88 -25.51 -6.10 4.86
CA ASP A 88 -26.39 -6.61 3.81
C ASP A 88 -25.65 -7.65 2.97
N SER A 89 -26.21 -8.86 2.87
CA SER A 89 -25.56 -9.98 2.20
C SER A 89 -25.38 -9.80 0.69
N ASN A 90 -26.07 -8.84 0.06
CA ASN A 90 -26.05 -8.64 -1.39
C ASN A 90 -25.20 -7.45 -1.83
N ASP A 91 -25.15 -6.39 -1.02
CA ASP A 91 -24.46 -5.14 -1.40
C ASP A 91 -23.43 -4.62 -0.40
N ALA A 92 -23.16 -5.38 0.66
CA ALA A 92 -22.13 -5.07 1.65
C ALA A 92 -22.33 -3.77 2.43
N LYS A 93 -23.54 -3.19 2.42
CA LYS A 93 -23.86 -2.03 3.25
C LYS A 93 -23.87 -2.43 4.73
N ILE A 94 -23.13 -1.68 5.53
CA ILE A 94 -23.05 -1.83 6.98
C ILE A 94 -24.11 -0.96 7.62
N ARG A 95 -24.98 -1.54 8.46
CA ARG A 95 -25.96 -0.77 9.22
C ARG A 95 -25.77 -0.94 10.71
N LEU A 96 -26.01 0.15 11.43
CA LEU A 96 -26.06 0.13 12.88
C LEU A 96 -27.31 -0.62 13.33
N LYS A 97 -27.17 -1.72 14.08
CA LYS A 97 -28.31 -2.47 14.64
C LYS A 97 -28.51 -2.23 16.14
N LYS A 98 -27.48 -1.78 16.84
CA LYS A 98 -27.51 -1.49 18.27
C LYS A 98 -26.52 -0.37 18.59
N MET A 99 -26.91 0.55 19.48
CA MET A 99 -25.98 1.58 19.94
C MET A 99 -24.81 0.97 20.72
N PRO A 100 -23.57 1.46 20.50
CA PRO A 100 -22.41 1.06 21.30
C PRO A 100 -22.63 1.36 22.78
N THR A 101 -22.18 0.46 23.64
CA THR A 101 -22.23 0.64 25.11
C THR A 101 -21.02 1.38 25.64
N ILE A 102 -19.91 1.41 24.88
CA ILE A 102 -18.66 2.07 25.24
C ILE A 102 -18.35 3.12 24.18
N ILE A 103 -18.19 4.37 24.62
CA ILE A 103 -17.85 5.52 23.77
C ILE A 103 -16.88 6.41 24.59
N PRO A 104 -15.71 6.78 24.06
CA PRO A 104 -15.12 6.32 22.79
C PRO A 104 -14.58 4.88 22.88
N ALA A 105 -14.63 4.14 21.78
CA ALA A 105 -14.08 2.80 21.66
C ALA A 105 -13.91 2.39 20.18
N ASN A 106 -13.22 1.27 19.95
CA ASN A 106 -13.12 0.63 18.64
C ASN A 106 -13.69 -0.79 18.74
N TYR A 107 -14.53 -1.17 17.80
CA TYR A 107 -15.10 -2.50 17.66
C TYR A 107 -14.61 -3.15 16.37
N TYR A 108 -14.27 -4.42 16.42
CA TYR A 108 -13.60 -5.15 15.33
C TYR A 108 -14.46 -6.33 14.88
N ALA A 109 -14.42 -6.62 13.59
CA ALA A 109 -14.96 -7.85 13.00
C ALA A 109 -14.18 -8.17 11.73
N GLU A 110 -14.40 -9.35 11.17
CA GLU A 110 -13.99 -9.66 9.81
C GLU A 110 -15.19 -9.54 8.89
N VAL A 111 -14.98 -8.97 7.70
CA VAL A 111 -15.93 -9.04 6.60
C VAL A 111 -15.43 -10.09 5.64
N ARG A 112 -16.30 -11.05 5.31
CA ARG A 112 -16.02 -12.08 4.31
C ARG A 112 -16.88 -11.87 3.07
N ALA A 113 -16.21 -11.75 1.93
CA ALA A 113 -16.82 -11.82 0.60
C ALA A 113 -16.65 -13.24 0.05
N THR A 114 -17.74 -13.89 -0.36
CA THR A 114 -17.70 -15.27 -0.89
C THR A 114 -18.42 -15.39 -2.22
N ASN A 115 -17.86 -16.12 -3.18
CA ASN A 115 -18.54 -16.59 -4.39
C ASN A 115 -18.25 -18.10 -4.62
N GLU A 116 -18.56 -18.62 -5.81
CA GLU A 116 -18.36 -20.04 -6.13
C GLU A 116 -16.87 -20.43 -6.26
N ASP A 117 -16.00 -19.46 -6.56
CA ASP A 117 -14.57 -19.66 -6.76
C ASP A 117 -13.73 -19.50 -5.48
N GLY A 118 -14.33 -18.98 -4.40
CA GLY A 118 -13.68 -18.88 -3.09
C GLY A 118 -14.16 -17.70 -2.27
N PHE A 119 -13.31 -17.25 -1.34
CA PHE A 119 -13.58 -16.12 -0.47
C PHE A 119 -12.32 -15.30 -0.20
N MET A 120 -12.52 -14.06 0.24
CA MET A 120 -11.50 -13.22 0.84
C MET A 120 -12.09 -12.52 2.06
N GLU A 121 -11.23 -12.20 3.01
CA GLU A 121 -11.57 -11.56 4.27
C GLU A 121 -10.77 -10.28 4.42
N GLN A 122 -11.39 -9.29 5.08
CA GLN A 122 -10.74 -8.06 5.50
C GLN A 122 -11.20 -7.70 6.91
N VAL A 123 -10.40 -6.94 7.64
CA VAL A 123 -10.77 -6.42 8.96
C VAL A 123 -11.67 -5.19 8.80
N LEU A 124 -12.74 -5.15 9.59
CA LEU A 124 -13.65 -4.02 9.73
C LEU A 124 -13.45 -3.39 11.12
N ILE A 125 -13.32 -2.06 11.15
CA ILE A 125 -13.25 -1.30 12.40
C ILE A 125 -14.44 -0.32 12.47
N ILE A 126 -15.26 -0.48 13.50
CA ILE A 126 -16.29 0.50 13.87
C ILE A 126 -15.73 1.38 14.99
N ILE A 127 -15.49 2.64 14.65
CA ILE A 127 -14.88 3.61 15.55
C ILE A 127 -16.00 4.44 16.18
N THR A 128 -16.09 4.43 17.50
CA THR A 128 -17.13 5.15 18.24
C THR A 128 -16.54 6.42 18.85
N ARG A 129 -17.27 7.53 18.69
CA ARG A 129 -16.91 8.84 19.23
C ARG A 129 -18.14 9.51 19.84
N GLU A 130 -17.89 10.43 20.76
CA GLU A 130 -18.94 11.26 21.37
C GLU A 130 -19.61 12.15 20.33
N GLN A 131 -18.80 12.78 19.49
CA GLN A 131 -19.21 13.71 18.46
C GLN A 131 -18.49 13.35 17.16
N ARG A 132 -19.02 13.85 16.04
CA ARG A 132 -18.33 13.75 14.77
C ARG A 132 -17.08 14.65 14.82
N PRO A 133 -15.88 14.15 14.48
CA PRO A 133 -14.69 15.00 14.35
C PRO A 133 -14.96 16.15 13.39
N SER A 134 -14.25 17.27 13.52
CA SER A 134 -14.35 18.42 12.61
C SER A 134 -13.14 18.51 11.70
N LEU A 135 -13.31 19.12 10.51
CA LEU A 135 -12.21 19.35 9.56
C LEU A 135 -11.07 20.16 10.17
N GLU A 136 -11.40 21.12 11.05
CA GLU A 136 -10.42 21.97 11.74
C GLU A 136 -9.41 21.15 12.57
N HIS A 137 -9.86 20.03 13.14
CA HIS A 137 -9.04 19.17 14.01
C HIS A 137 -8.47 17.93 13.30
N ALA A 138 -8.66 17.80 11.98
CA ALA A 138 -8.26 16.61 11.22
C ALA A 138 -6.75 16.32 11.28
N LEU A 139 -5.93 17.36 11.52
CA LEU A 139 -4.48 17.23 11.59
C LEU A 139 -3.92 17.30 13.02
N ASP A 140 -4.78 17.39 14.06
CA ASP A 140 -4.34 17.63 15.45
C ASP A 140 -3.58 16.43 16.03
N ILE A 141 -3.82 15.23 15.52
CA ILE A 141 -3.08 14.02 15.91
C ILE A 141 -1.58 14.12 15.54
N PHE A 142 -1.25 14.90 14.51
CA PHE A 142 0.12 15.09 14.04
C PHE A 142 0.77 16.31 14.69
N THR A 143 1.49 16.04 15.77
CA THR A 143 2.15 17.06 16.61
C THR A 143 3.60 17.31 16.24
N GLN A 144 4.21 16.40 15.46
CA GLN A 144 5.57 16.54 14.94
C GLN A 144 5.51 16.80 13.44
N ARG A 145 6.32 17.74 12.95
CA ARG A 145 6.37 18.14 11.54
C ARG A 145 7.81 18.36 11.09
N GLU A 146 8.16 17.82 9.94
CA GLU A 146 9.43 18.03 9.26
C GLU A 146 9.15 18.31 7.77
N GLU A 147 10.02 19.04 7.08
CA GLU A 147 9.94 19.27 5.63
C GLU A 147 11.23 18.78 4.96
N ALA A 148 11.10 17.94 3.94
CA ALA A 148 12.24 17.44 3.16
C ALA A 148 11.79 17.01 1.76
N GLY A 149 12.68 17.07 0.76
CA GLY A 149 12.35 16.60 -0.58
C GLY A 149 11.19 17.32 -1.29
N GLY A 150 10.74 18.47 -0.79
CA GLY A 150 9.55 19.16 -1.29
C GLY A 150 8.22 18.56 -0.80
N MET A 151 8.24 17.71 0.22
CA MET A 151 7.05 17.16 0.89
C MET A 151 7.10 17.43 2.40
N MET A 152 5.95 17.30 3.06
CA MET A 152 5.86 17.38 4.52
C MET A 152 5.86 15.98 5.15
N PHE A 153 6.38 15.87 6.37
CA PHE A 153 6.30 14.69 7.21
C PHE A 153 5.48 15.05 8.45
N TYR A 154 4.32 14.43 8.62
CA TYR A 154 3.42 14.65 9.76
C TYR A 154 3.43 13.40 10.63
N ALA A 155 3.93 13.50 11.86
CA ALA A 155 4.00 12.35 12.76
C ALA A 155 3.23 12.60 14.05
N THR A 156 2.67 11.51 14.59
CA THR A 156 2.06 11.52 15.92
C THR A 156 3.12 11.73 17.00
N ALA A 157 2.70 12.09 18.21
CA ALA A 157 3.63 12.32 19.33
C ALA A 157 4.39 11.05 19.76
N SER A 158 3.89 9.87 19.40
CA SER A 158 4.40 8.57 19.83
C SER A 158 5.52 8.02 18.91
N VAL A 159 5.66 8.57 17.70
CA VAL A 159 6.73 8.25 16.75
C VAL A 159 8.07 8.81 17.25
N ASN A 160 9.15 8.02 17.14
CA ASN A 160 10.47 8.50 17.54
C ASN A 160 10.94 9.60 16.57
N LYS A 161 11.30 10.77 17.10
CA LYS A 161 11.80 11.90 16.31
C LYS A 161 12.96 11.54 15.38
N GLU A 162 13.90 10.72 15.84
CA GLU A 162 15.06 10.29 15.03
C GLU A 162 14.62 9.52 13.77
N LYS A 163 13.48 8.83 13.82
CA LYS A 163 12.92 8.11 12.67
C LYS A 163 12.23 9.04 11.68
N ILE A 164 11.64 10.13 12.16
CA ILE A 164 11.13 11.20 11.29
C ILE A 164 12.29 11.86 10.55
N GLU A 165 13.37 12.19 11.28
CA GLU A 165 14.59 12.79 10.71
C GLU A 165 15.25 11.84 9.70
N TYR A 166 15.27 10.53 9.98
CA TYR A 166 15.74 9.52 9.04
C TYR A 166 14.88 9.47 7.76
N ALA A 167 13.56 9.39 7.88
CA ALA A 167 12.66 9.36 6.73
C ALA A 167 12.79 10.64 5.88
N ALA A 168 12.88 11.81 6.52
CA ALA A 168 13.16 13.07 5.85
C ALA A 168 14.51 13.06 5.11
N LYS A 169 15.54 12.45 5.71
CA LYS A 169 16.85 12.27 5.07
C LYS A 169 16.77 11.35 3.85
N VAL A 170 16.03 10.25 3.93
CA VAL A 170 15.78 9.35 2.79
C VAL A 170 15.12 10.11 1.63
N ALA A 171 14.10 10.93 1.88
CA ALA A 171 13.48 11.74 0.83
C ALA A 171 14.45 12.72 0.18
N ASN A 172 15.30 13.38 0.98
CA ASN A 172 16.36 14.22 0.43
C ASN A 172 17.35 13.39 -0.41
N ALA A 173 17.77 12.22 0.06
CA ALA A 173 18.68 11.34 -0.64
C ALA A 173 18.13 10.87 -1.99
N LEU A 174 16.88 10.39 -2.05
CA LEU A 174 16.25 9.94 -3.29
C LEU A 174 16.17 11.04 -4.36
N LEU A 175 16.08 12.30 -3.96
CA LEU A 175 15.97 13.45 -4.87
C LEU A 175 17.29 14.17 -5.16
N VAL A 176 18.42 13.74 -4.60
CA VAL A 176 19.71 14.46 -4.76
C VAL A 176 20.11 14.59 -6.23
N LYS A 177 19.89 13.54 -7.02
CA LYS A 177 20.17 13.54 -8.45
C LYS A 177 19.30 14.53 -9.22
N ASP A 178 17.99 14.56 -8.93
CA ASP A 178 17.08 15.51 -9.56
C ASP A 178 17.51 16.94 -9.22
N ARG A 179 17.79 17.24 -7.94
CA ARG A 179 18.23 18.56 -7.48
C ARG A 179 19.54 19.03 -8.14
N ASN A 180 20.49 18.11 -8.34
CA ASN A 180 21.75 18.42 -9.02
C ASN A 180 21.61 18.48 -10.55
N GLY A 181 20.51 17.96 -11.09
CA GLY A 181 20.19 17.92 -12.51
C GLY A 181 19.13 18.95 -12.89
N SER A 182 17.94 18.48 -13.26
CA SER A 182 16.88 19.33 -13.80
C SER A 182 16.06 20.05 -12.73
N GLY A 183 16.00 19.48 -11.52
CA GLY A 183 15.16 19.93 -10.40
C GLY A 183 13.66 19.80 -10.66
N ARG A 184 13.22 19.14 -11.74
CA ARG A 184 11.81 19.11 -12.16
C ARG A 184 10.96 18.27 -11.21
N ILE A 185 11.46 17.12 -10.75
CA ILE A 185 10.69 16.27 -9.82
C ILE A 185 10.50 17.03 -8.51
N THR A 186 11.58 17.59 -7.96
CA THR A 186 11.54 18.38 -6.72
C THR A 186 10.61 19.59 -6.84
N ALA A 187 10.56 20.23 -8.02
CA ALA A 187 9.65 21.35 -8.27
C ALA A 187 8.18 20.92 -8.31
N GLU A 188 7.85 19.76 -8.86
CA GLU A 188 6.48 19.23 -8.84
C GLU A 188 6.08 18.74 -7.44
N MET A 189 6.99 18.09 -6.70
CA MET A 189 6.76 17.72 -5.29
C MET A 189 6.32 18.92 -4.43
N LYS A 190 6.96 20.06 -4.60
CA LYS A 190 6.59 21.29 -3.87
C LYS A 190 5.19 21.81 -4.21
N LYS A 191 4.63 21.45 -5.37
CA LYS A 191 3.28 21.84 -5.80
C LYS A 191 2.23 20.80 -5.40
N SER A 192 2.60 19.53 -5.28
CA SER A 192 1.67 18.41 -5.09
C SER A 192 1.05 18.35 -3.69
N LYS A 193 1.54 19.17 -2.74
CA LYS A 193 1.11 19.14 -1.33
C LYS A 193 1.20 17.72 -0.75
N SER A 194 2.27 17.03 -1.11
CA SER A 194 2.60 15.68 -0.66
C SER A 194 2.93 15.66 0.83
N VAL A 195 2.35 14.70 1.54
CA VAL A 195 2.50 14.52 2.99
C VAL A 195 2.75 13.04 3.30
N MET A 196 3.90 12.73 3.89
CA MET A 196 4.12 11.47 4.57
C MET A 196 3.47 11.53 5.95
N THR A 197 2.57 10.59 6.27
CA THR A 197 1.96 10.49 7.60
C THR A 197 2.61 9.35 8.39
N LEU A 198 3.13 9.66 9.57
CA LEU A 198 3.89 8.70 10.36
C LEU A 198 3.11 8.37 11.64
N PHE A 199 2.93 7.07 11.85
CA PHE A 199 2.24 6.50 13.01
C PHE A 199 3.15 5.55 13.76
N LYS A 200 3.01 5.42 15.07
CA LYS A 200 3.83 4.50 15.85
C LYS A 200 3.55 3.04 15.50
N THR A 201 2.29 2.73 15.25
CA THR A 201 1.82 1.39 14.93
C THR A 201 0.70 1.48 13.91
N PHE A 202 0.48 0.39 13.18
CA PHE A 202 -0.68 0.25 12.33
C PHE A 202 -2.02 0.47 13.06
N GLU A 203 -2.11 0.11 14.35
CA GLU A 203 -3.32 0.34 15.14
C GLU A 203 -3.59 1.85 15.33
N GLU A 204 -2.54 2.63 15.57
CA GLU A 204 -2.65 4.09 15.67
C GLU A 204 -3.11 4.69 14.34
N ARG A 205 -2.50 4.25 13.22
CA ARG A 205 -2.95 4.61 11.86
C ARG A 205 -4.44 4.30 11.68
N ASN A 206 -4.81 3.04 11.88
CA ASN A 206 -6.15 2.56 11.55
C ASN A 206 -7.25 3.13 12.44
N THR A 207 -6.90 3.77 13.56
CA THR A 207 -7.87 4.39 14.47
C THR A 207 -7.86 5.92 14.41
N ALA A 208 -7.00 6.52 13.58
CA ALA A 208 -6.91 7.96 13.30
C ALA A 208 -8.06 8.46 12.40
N ILE A 209 -9.31 8.16 12.77
CA ILE A 209 -10.49 8.48 11.97
C ILE A 209 -10.67 9.98 11.70
N ASP A 210 -10.22 10.81 12.64
CA ASP A 210 -10.33 12.27 12.56
C ASP A 210 -9.58 12.80 11.32
N PHE A 211 -8.44 12.19 11.01
CA PHE A 211 -7.65 12.49 9.82
C PHE A 211 -8.30 11.88 8.56
N TYR A 212 -8.50 10.55 8.54
CA TYR A 212 -8.98 9.85 7.34
C TYR A 212 -10.39 10.25 6.89
N MET A 213 -11.24 10.73 7.80
CA MET A 213 -12.56 11.23 7.43
C MET A 213 -12.51 12.50 6.58
N TYR A 214 -11.41 13.26 6.66
CA TYR A 214 -11.24 14.58 6.03
C TYR A 214 -10.06 14.67 5.07
N GLU A 215 -9.34 13.59 4.83
CA GLU A 215 -8.15 13.56 3.99
C GLU A 215 -8.38 14.21 2.61
N ARG A 216 -9.53 13.94 1.99
CA ARG A 216 -9.89 14.50 0.68
C ARG A 216 -10.15 16.00 0.73
N GLU A 217 -10.77 16.47 1.81
CA GLU A 217 -11.06 17.89 2.05
C GLU A 217 -9.82 18.69 2.43
N LEU A 218 -8.76 18.04 2.92
CA LEU A 218 -7.49 18.67 3.25
C LEU A 218 -6.66 19.05 2.01
N ASP A 219 -7.02 18.55 0.81
CA ASP A 219 -6.31 18.83 -0.45
C ASP A 219 -4.80 18.52 -0.35
N ILE A 220 -4.48 17.38 0.26
CA ILE A 220 -3.13 16.83 0.37
C ILE A 220 -3.10 15.42 -0.23
N ILE A 221 -1.93 15.02 -0.74
CA ILE A 221 -1.67 13.65 -1.19
C ILE A 221 -0.91 12.97 -0.07
N THR A 222 -1.42 11.84 0.43
CA THR A 222 -0.78 11.16 1.56
C THR A 222 -0.29 9.76 1.22
N GLN A 223 0.75 9.36 1.95
CA GLN A 223 1.27 8.01 2.06
C GLN A 223 1.65 7.82 3.52
N ASP A 224 1.28 6.69 4.11
CA ASP A 224 1.66 6.37 5.48
C ASP A 224 3.01 5.65 5.58
N LEU A 225 3.62 5.74 6.76
CA LEU A 225 4.84 5.00 7.11
C LEU A 225 4.86 4.75 8.61
N GLU A 226 4.79 3.48 9.01
CA GLU A 226 4.81 3.10 10.42
C GLU A 226 6.22 3.17 11.02
N ASP A 227 6.32 3.63 12.27
CA ASP A 227 7.59 3.67 13.02
C ASP A 227 8.24 2.29 13.08
N GLU A 228 7.47 1.21 13.22
CA GLU A 228 7.96 -0.18 13.22
C GLU A 228 8.55 -0.62 11.87
N GLU A 229 8.28 0.12 10.80
CA GLU A 229 8.81 -0.08 9.46
C GLU A 229 9.96 0.86 9.13
N ILE A 230 10.32 1.77 10.04
CA ILE A 230 11.50 2.63 9.89
C ILE A 230 12.66 1.97 10.64
N ILE A 231 13.56 1.37 9.89
CA ILE A 231 14.73 0.64 10.42
C ILE A 231 15.99 1.19 9.77
N PRO A 232 16.57 2.28 10.31
CA PRO A 232 17.67 3.02 9.65
C PRO A 232 18.89 2.17 9.27
N ASP A 233 19.15 1.11 10.02
CA ASP A 233 20.27 0.21 9.76
C ASP A 233 19.98 -0.90 8.73
N TYR A 234 18.72 -1.12 8.35
CA TYR A 234 18.34 -2.26 7.50
C TYR A 234 18.97 -2.16 6.11
N LEU A 235 18.80 -1.01 5.43
CA LEU A 235 19.34 -0.78 4.08
C LEU A 235 20.88 -0.82 4.08
N ARG A 236 21.46 -0.34 5.18
CA ARG A 236 22.90 -0.16 5.39
C ARG A 236 23.61 -1.48 5.67
N LEU A 237 23.12 -2.23 6.66
CA LEU A 237 23.76 -3.44 7.18
C LEU A 237 23.23 -4.74 6.58
N GLY A 238 22.08 -4.70 5.90
CA GLY A 238 21.30 -5.89 5.59
C GLY A 238 20.63 -6.39 6.87
N GLY A 239 19.35 -6.07 7.05
CA GLY A 239 18.63 -6.52 8.23
C GLY A 239 18.57 -8.04 8.33
N PRO A 240 18.48 -8.60 9.56
CA PRO A 240 18.36 -10.04 9.72
C PRO A 240 17.01 -10.50 9.17
N SER A 241 16.95 -11.74 8.69
CA SER A 241 15.79 -12.30 7.97
C SER A 241 14.48 -12.36 8.80
N ASN A 242 14.56 -12.15 10.12
CA ASN A 242 13.43 -12.15 11.05
C ASN A 242 12.97 -10.76 11.49
N LEU A 243 13.66 -9.70 11.06
CA LEU A 243 13.21 -8.32 11.23
C LEU A 243 12.35 -7.93 10.01
N ARG A 244 11.36 -7.07 10.25
CA ARG A 244 10.64 -6.40 9.17
C ARG A 244 11.65 -5.60 8.33
N ARG A 245 11.37 -5.38 7.05
CA ARG A 245 12.20 -4.54 6.18
C ARG A 245 11.99 -3.06 6.55
N ASP A 246 13.02 -2.24 6.36
CA ASP A 246 12.83 -0.78 6.33
C ASP A 246 12.00 -0.40 5.10
N ALA A 247 10.77 0.05 5.32
CA ALA A 247 9.86 0.46 4.24
C ALA A 247 10.08 1.91 3.81
N SER A 248 10.91 2.69 4.53
CA SER A 248 11.06 4.13 4.30
C SER A 248 11.41 4.47 2.83
N VAL A 249 12.29 3.69 2.19
CA VAL A 249 12.66 3.91 0.78
C VAL A 249 11.49 3.63 -0.16
N GLU A 250 10.68 2.60 0.10
CA GLU A 250 9.53 2.21 -0.71
C GLU A 250 8.42 3.26 -0.61
N GLU A 251 7.97 3.55 0.60
CA GLU A 251 6.84 4.47 0.82
C GLU A 251 7.15 5.89 0.36
N ILE A 252 8.38 6.36 0.58
CA ILE A 252 8.80 7.68 0.08
C ILE A 252 8.94 7.65 -1.44
N THR A 253 9.31 6.51 -2.04
CA THR A 253 9.34 6.37 -3.50
C THR A 253 7.94 6.48 -4.08
N HIS A 254 6.94 5.83 -3.49
CA HIS A 254 5.53 5.98 -3.88
C HIS A 254 5.10 7.44 -3.86
N MET A 255 5.45 8.16 -2.79
CA MET A 255 5.14 9.58 -2.65
C MET A 255 5.86 10.45 -3.71
N ILE A 256 7.16 10.22 -3.95
CA ILE A 256 7.93 10.92 -5.00
C ILE A 256 7.36 10.64 -6.39
N HIS A 257 6.90 9.41 -6.59
CA HIS A 257 6.36 8.96 -7.86
C HIS A 257 5.06 9.67 -8.19
N ARG A 258 4.07 9.60 -7.29
CA ARG A 258 2.75 10.23 -7.45
C ARG A 258 2.81 11.75 -7.42
N GLY A 259 3.56 12.31 -6.47
CA GLY A 259 3.67 13.76 -6.26
C GLY A 259 4.58 14.47 -7.25
N GLY A 260 5.59 13.78 -7.78
CA GLY A 260 6.67 14.41 -8.54
C GLY A 260 6.86 13.81 -9.94
N ILE A 261 7.21 12.52 -10.01
CA ILE A 261 7.64 11.88 -11.27
C ILE A 261 6.53 11.87 -12.32
N MET A 262 5.30 11.49 -11.94
CA MET A 262 4.17 11.43 -12.88
C MET A 262 3.89 12.79 -13.54
N GLN A 263 4.09 13.89 -12.81
CA GLN A 263 3.84 15.24 -13.29
C GLN A 263 5.03 15.81 -14.06
N ALA A 264 6.25 15.54 -13.59
CA ALA A 264 7.47 16.01 -14.24
C ALA A 264 7.75 15.27 -15.56
N TYR A 265 7.42 13.97 -15.63
CA TYR A 265 7.77 13.10 -16.73
C TYR A 265 6.64 12.09 -17.08
N PRO A 266 5.52 12.54 -17.65
CA PRO A 266 4.42 11.65 -18.06
C PRO A 266 4.86 10.53 -19.02
N GLU A 267 5.87 10.78 -19.86
CA GLU A 267 6.44 9.78 -20.75
C GLU A 267 7.21 8.67 -20.00
N ILE A 268 7.78 8.98 -18.84
CA ILE A 268 8.41 7.98 -17.98
C ILE A 268 7.34 7.16 -17.28
N GLN A 269 6.23 7.77 -16.85
CA GLN A 269 5.09 7.04 -16.30
C GLN A 269 4.57 5.97 -17.28
N THR A 270 4.33 6.34 -18.55
CA THR A 270 3.89 5.37 -19.57
C THR A 270 4.89 4.21 -19.75
N ARG A 271 6.20 4.48 -19.62
CA ARG A 271 7.23 3.45 -19.67
C ARG A 271 7.18 2.52 -18.46
N ILE A 272 6.95 3.05 -17.26
CA ILE A 272 6.77 2.26 -16.02
C ILE A 272 5.54 1.35 -16.16
N GLU A 273 4.39 1.87 -16.59
CA GLU A 273 3.16 1.09 -16.80
C GLU A 273 3.37 -0.06 -17.80
N THR A 274 4.05 0.23 -18.91
CA THR A 274 4.37 -0.77 -19.94
C THR A 274 5.32 -1.83 -19.40
N ALA A 275 6.38 -1.42 -18.69
CA ALA A 275 7.35 -2.33 -18.10
C ALA A 275 6.72 -3.21 -17.02
N THR A 276 5.83 -2.64 -16.19
CA THR A 276 5.07 -3.35 -15.16
C THR A 276 4.25 -4.48 -15.78
N LYS A 277 3.48 -4.19 -16.83
CA LYS A 277 2.68 -5.21 -17.53
C LYS A 277 3.55 -6.35 -18.04
N ILE A 278 4.68 -6.04 -18.69
CA ILE A 278 5.63 -7.05 -19.20
C ILE A 278 6.21 -7.87 -18.04
N ALA A 279 6.57 -7.22 -16.93
CA ALA A 279 7.13 -7.87 -15.75
C ALA A 279 6.14 -8.84 -15.09
N VAL A 280 4.86 -8.47 -15.01
CA VAL A 280 3.77 -9.34 -14.53
C VAL A 280 3.56 -10.51 -15.48
N GLU A 281 3.45 -10.27 -16.80
CA GLU A 281 3.21 -11.32 -17.80
C GLU A 281 4.31 -12.39 -17.82
N ARG A 282 5.57 -12.01 -17.53
CA ARG A 282 6.71 -12.95 -17.47
C ARG A 282 7.04 -13.46 -16.07
N GLY A 283 6.25 -13.08 -15.05
CA GLY A 283 6.47 -13.51 -13.66
C GLY A 283 7.71 -12.91 -12.99
N PHE A 284 8.29 -11.84 -13.53
CA PHE A 284 9.40 -11.11 -12.90
C PHE A 284 8.91 -10.32 -11.67
N TYR A 285 7.70 -9.79 -11.76
CA TYR A 285 7.00 -9.09 -10.68
C TYR A 285 5.66 -9.78 -10.44
N SER A 286 5.29 -9.95 -9.17
CA SER A 286 4.01 -10.52 -8.75
C SER A 286 3.34 -9.55 -7.78
N PRO A 287 2.32 -8.80 -8.22
CA PRO A 287 1.56 -7.89 -7.37
C PRO A 287 0.92 -8.64 -6.21
N GLN A 288 0.75 -7.95 -5.09
CA GLN A 288 0.08 -8.49 -3.91
C GLN A 288 -1.43 -8.65 -4.15
N ASP A 289 -2.02 -9.73 -3.63
CA ASP A 289 -3.48 -9.91 -3.60
C ASP A 289 -4.11 -8.74 -2.82
N GLY A 290 -5.12 -8.08 -3.41
CA GLY A 290 -5.82 -6.96 -2.78
C GLY A 290 -5.30 -5.57 -3.16
N LEU A 291 -4.21 -5.49 -3.93
CA LEU A 291 -3.71 -4.25 -4.48
C LEU A 291 -4.51 -3.84 -5.74
N PRO A 292 -4.97 -2.58 -5.85
CA PRO A 292 -5.55 -2.04 -7.08
C PRO A 292 -4.59 -2.08 -8.27
N LEU A 293 -5.13 -2.28 -9.48
CA LEU A 293 -4.33 -2.37 -10.71
C LEU A 293 -3.54 -1.09 -10.99
N GLU A 294 -4.12 0.06 -10.66
CA GLU A 294 -3.49 1.38 -10.78
C GLU A 294 -2.25 1.56 -9.90
N ASP A 295 -2.10 0.76 -8.83
CA ASP A 295 -0.99 0.86 -7.89
C ASP A 295 0.18 -0.07 -8.28
N TYR A 296 -0.02 -0.98 -9.24
CA TYR A 296 1.03 -1.90 -9.69
C TYR A 296 2.30 -1.19 -10.20
N PRO A 297 2.20 -0.09 -10.96
CA PRO A 297 3.37 0.67 -11.40
C PRO A 297 4.17 1.29 -10.26
N ASP A 298 3.51 1.71 -9.18
CA ASP A 298 4.15 2.33 -8.02
C ASP A 298 4.97 1.26 -7.28
N GLU A 299 4.34 0.12 -6.95
CA GLU A 299 5.00 -1.04 -6.34
C GLU A 299 6.13 -1.60 -7.21
N TYR A 300 5.93 -1.63 -8.52
CA TYR A 300 6.96 -2.09 -9.44
C TYR A 300 8.20 -1.18 -9.45
N LEU A 301 7.99 0.14 -9.38
CA LEU A 301 9.08 1.11 -9.30
C LEU A 301 9.86 0.94 -7.99
N ALA A 302 9.17 0.85 -6.86
CA ALA A 302 9.80 0.66 -5.55
C ALA A 302 10.54 -0.68 -5.45
N PHE A 303 9.93 -1.78 -5.92
CA PHE A 303 10.57 -3.09 -6.03
C PHE A 303 11.87 -3.02 -6.84
N GLY A 304 11.84 -2.33 -7.98
CA GLY A 304 13.03 -2.12 -8.80
C GLY A 304 14.11 -1.33 -8.09
N LEU A 305 13.74 -0.26 -7.38
CA LEU A 305 14.66 0.60 -6.65
C LEU A 305 15.39 -0.16 -5.53
N ASP A 306 14.68 -1.01 -4.80
CA ASP A 306 15.30 -1.89 -3.81
C ASP A 306 16.37 -2.81 -4.45
N ILE A 307 16.10 -3.39 -5.61
CA ILE A 307 17.08 -4.20 -6.35
C ILE A 307 18.26 -3.32 -6.77
N TYR A 308 17.98 -2.11 -7.25
CA TYR A 308 18.99 -1.14 -7.72
C TYR A 308 19.92 -0.66 -6.62
N TYR A 309 19.42 -0.55 -5.37
CA TYR A 309 20.24 -0.32 -4.19
C TYR A 309 20.77 -1.59 -3.56
N GLY A 310 20.40 -2.78 -4.04
CA GLY A 310 20.94 -4.07 -3.60
C GLY A 310 20.43 -4.53 -2.25
N VAL A 311 19.14 -4.31 -1.98
CA VAL A 311 18.42 -4.75 -0.76
C VAL A 311 17.95 -6.21 -0.89
N HIS A 312 17.62 -6.66 -2.10
CA HIS A 312 17.07 -8.01 -2.38
C HIS A 312 18.13 -9.08 -2.70
N GLY A 313 19.24 -9.13 -1.95
CA GLY A 313 20.35 -10.07 -2.17
C GLY A 313 20.03 -11.56 -1.96
N SER A 314 18.78 -11.93 -1.74
CA SER A 314 18.35 -13.33 -1.55
C SER A 314 17.24 -13.77 -2.49
N ARG A 315 16.74 -12.89 -3.36
CA ARG A 315 15.69 -13.22 -4.34
C ARG A 315 16.32 -13.60 -5.68
N TYR A 316 15.68 -14.52 -6.40
CA TYR A 316 16.16 -15.01 -7.69
C TYR A 316 15.06 -14.94 -8.74
N PHE A 317 15.44 -14.64 -9.99
CA PHE A 317 14.60 -14.79 -11.16
C PHE A 317 15.42 -15.44 -12.28
N ASP A 318 14.87 -16.46 -12.93
CA ASP A 318 15.58 -17.26 -13.96
C ASP A 318 17.00 -17.71 -13.54
N GLY A 319 17.13 -18.15 -12.28
CA GLY A 319 18.40 -18.62 -11.71
C GLY A 319 19.44 -17.54 -11.46
N LYS A 320 19.08 -16.26 -11.57
CA LYS A 320 19.95 -15.11 -11.29
C LYS A 320 19.45 -14.37 -10.06
N GLU A 321 20.37 -14.05 -9.16
CA GLU A 321 20.09 -13.23 -7.99
C GLU A 321 19.70 -11.81 -8.40
N LEU A 322 18.74 -11.20 -7.70
CA LEU A 322 18.28 -9.83 -7.96
C LEU A 322 19.28 -8.81 -7.38
N THR A 323 20.36 -8.61 -8.11
CA THR A 323 21.40 -7.60 -7.84
C THR A 323 21.30 -6.43 -8.82
N PRO A 324 21.88 -5.25 -8.51
CA PRO A 324 21.90 -4.11 -9.44
C PRO A 324 22.50 -4.48 -10.82
N ASN A 325 23.56 -5.31 -10.83
CA ASN A 325 24.22 -5.75 -12.05
C ASN A 325 23.34 -6.70 -12.89
N ASN A 326 22.62 -7.61 -12.23
CA ASN A 326 21.71 -8.53 -12.91
C ASN A 326 20.44 -7.82 -13.38
N LEU A 327 19.95 -6.81 -12.65
CA LEU A 327 18.76 -6.03 -13.06
C LEU A 327 18.91 -5.44 -14.46
N ARG A 328 20.11 -4.93 -14.81
CA ARG A 328 20.40 -4.42 -16.16
C ARG A 328 20.17 -5.43 -17.29
N VAL A 329 20.26 -6.72 -17.00
CA VAL A 329 20.05 -7.81 -17.96
C VAL A 329 18.65 -8.41 -17.84
N LEU A 330 18.16 -8.59 -16.61
CA LEU A 330 16.87 -9.18 -16.31
C LEU A 330 15.72 -8.24 -16.68
N ASP A 331 15.83 -6.96 -16.35
CA ASP A 331 14.89 -5.90 -16.71
C ASP A 331 15.63 -4.63 -17.15
N PRO A 332 16.10 -4.58 -18.42
CA PRO A 332 16.87 -3.44 -18.91
C PRO A 332 16.06 -2.14 -18.97
N GLU A 333 14.73 -2.21 -19.00
CA GLU A 333 13.89 -1.03 -19.08
C GLU A 333 13.71 -0.40 -17.69
N LEU A 334 13.38 -1.21 -16.68
CA LEU A 334 13.33 -0.76 -15.30
C LEU A 334 14.68 -0.20 -14.85
N PHE A 335 15.79 -0.87 -15.18
CA PHE A 335 17.14 -0.36 -14.86
C PHE A 335 17.38 1.04 -15.43
N LYS A 336 16.99 1.30 -16.69
CA LYS A 336 17.16 2.62 -17.33
C LYS A 336 16.26 3.68 -16.70
N ILE A 337 15.04 3.32 -16.32
CA ILE A 337 14.11 4.23 -15.64
C ILE A 337 14.71 4.63 -14.28
N LEU A 338 15.15 3.66 -13.48
CA LEU A 338 15.75 3.91 -12.17
C LEU A 338 17.03 4.73 -12.29
N GLN A 339 17.91 4.37 -13.23
CA GLN A 339 19.12 5.14 -13.51
C GLN A 339 18.80 6.57 -13.97
N PHE A 340 17.68 6.83 -14.64
CA PHE A 340 17.30 8.18 -15.01
C PHE A 340 16.81 8.99 -13.80
N LEU A 341 15.92 8.40 -12.99
CA LEU A 341 15.18 9.08 -11.93
C LEU A 341 15.99 9.28 -10.64
N PHE A 342 16.70 8.25 -10.20
CA PHE A 342 17.28 8.18 -8.85
C PHE A 342 18.81 8.25 -8.87
N PRO A 343 19.44 8.73 -7.79
CA PRO A 343 20.88 8.59 -7.60
C PRO A 343 21.29 7.11 -7.66
N ASN A 344 22.54 6.86 -8.02
CA ASN A 344 23.09 5.52 -7.85
C ASN A 344 23.31 5.20 -6.35
N ARG A 345 23.64 3.95 -6.02
CA ARG A 345 23.84 3.53 -4.63
C ARG A 345 24.92 4.34 -3.89
N GLU A 346 26.03 4.66 -4.54
CA GLU A 346 27.12 5.43 -3.93
C GLU A 346 26.65 6.85 -3.58
N GLU A 347 26.01 7.53 -4.54
CA GLU A 347 25.44 8.88 -4.35
C GLU A 347 24.37 8.90 -3.24
N PHE A 348 23.50 7.88 -3.20
CA PHE A 348 22.50 7.74 -2.13
C PHE A 348 23.15 7.53 -0.77
N PHE A 349 24.15 6.63 -0.68
CA PHE A 349 24.84 6.34 0.58
C PHE A 349 25.64 7.55 1.08
N GLU A 350 26.25 8.33 0.20
CA GLU A 350 26.92 9.59 0.53
C GLU A 350 25.94 10.60 1.12
N GLU A 351 24.80 10.85 0.48
CA GLU A 351 23.79 11.76 1.01
C GLU A 351 23.22 11.27 2.35
N MET A 352 23.17 9.95 2.55
CA MET A 352 22.80 9.32 3.82
C MET A 352 23.91 9.34 4.89
N GLY A 353 25.14 9.74 4.56
CA GLY A 353 26.30 9.74 5.47
C GLY A 353 26.79 8.32 5.82
N TRP A 354 26.71 7.40 4.86
CA TRP A 354 27.05 5.98 4.97
C TRP A 354 28.24 5.58 4.10
N GLU A 355 29.11 6.53 3.74
CA GLU A 355 30.25 6.33 2.84
C GLU A 355 31.24 5.28 3.35
N ASP A 356 31.40 5.20 4.66
CA ASP A 356 32.31 4.23 5.30
C ASP A 356 31.81 2.79 5.18
N ASP A 357 30.50 2.56 5.04
CA ASP A 357 29.92 1.23 4.87
C ASP A 357 30.12 0.65 3.46
N MET A 358 30.47 1.50 2.50
CA MET A 358 30.81 1.09 1.12
C MET A 358 32.22 0.49 1.02
N LYS A 359 33.12 0.82 1.97
CA LYS A 359 34.55 0.44 1.92
C LYS A 359 34.81 -1.03 2.28
N TRP A 360 33.85 -1.74 2.86
CA TRP A 360 34.05 -3.07 3.46
C TRP A 360 33.44 -4.24 2.65
N LYS A 361 32.93 -3.99 1.43
CA LYS A 361 32.29 -5.01 0.57
C LYS A 361 33.12 -5.48 -0.64
N HIS A 362 34.44 -5.27 -0.62
CA HIS A 362 35.36 -5.75 -1.68
C HIS A 362 36.10 -7.03 -1.32
#